data_AF-A0A5X5NEP9-F1
#
_entry.id   AF-A0A5X5NEP9-F1
#
_cell.length_a   1.000
_cell.length_b   1.000
_cell.length_c   1.000
_cell.angle_alpha   90.00
_cell.angle_beta   90.00
_cell.angle_gamma   90.00
#
_symmetry.space_group_name_H-M   'P 1'
#
loop_
_entity.id
_entity.type
_entity.pdbx_description
1 polymer ?
#
loop_
_entity_poly.entity_id
_entity_poly.type
_entity_poly.pdbx_seq_one_letter_code
_entity_poly.pdbx_strand_id
1 'polypeptide(L)'
;MQNRLLSAKATLPDYDRAALAARMVHLGFGAFHRAHQGVYTDILAAEQHSDWSYYEVNLIGGEQQIADLKQQDNLYTVAEMSAEAWTARVVGVVKAALHVQVDGLERVLAAMCEPQIAIVSLTITEKGYCHSPATGQLLLEHPMIAADLQNPHQPLTAPGIIVEALARRKAAGLPAFTVMSCDNMPENGHVTRQVVTAYAREVDAELAIWIEQNVTFPSTMVDRIVPAVTPETLDKIEQLTGVRDPAGVACEPFRQWVIEDTFVAGRPLWENAGATLVADVVPFEEMKLRMLNGSHSFLAYLGYLAGYQHINDCMADDNYRLTAQALMLREQAPTLKVRGVDLQRYADQLIARYRNPALRHRTWQIAMDGSQKLPQRMLDSVRWHLANHSDFDLLALGVAGWMRYVGGVDEQGKAIDVSDPLLPVIQRAVANSEEGASRVKALLGMTEIFGNDLPQAARFTQKVQEAYDSLLTYGAKASVAKYAERLK
;
A
#
# COMPACT_ATOMS: atom_id res chain seq x y z
N MET A 1 -25.63 -1.99 22.82
CA MET A 1 -26.60 -1.97 21.70
C MET A 1 -26.67 -3.37 21.14
N GLN A 2 -27.83 -3.85 20.72
CA GLN A 2 -27.93 -5.16 20.06
C GLN A 2 -27.21 -5.06 18.69
N ASN A 3 -26.24 -5.93 18.43
CA ASN A 3 -25.53 -5.97 17.15
C ASN A 3 -26.53 -6.19 15.99
N ARG A 4 -26.59 -5.25 15.05
CA ARG A 4 -27.54 -5.29 13.91
C ARG A 4 -26.89 -5.71 12.59
N LEU A 5 -25.59 -5.98 12.56
CA LEU A 5 -24.89 -6.31 11.31
C LEU A 5 -25.43 -7.59 10.68
N LEU A 6 -25.91 -8.55 11.48
CA LEU A 6 -26.55 -9.77 10.97
C LEU A 6 -27.96 -9.55 10.38
N SER A 7 -28.50 -8.33 10.42
CA SER A 7 -29.71 -7.96 9.68
C SER A 7 -29.42 -7.12 8.42
N ALA A 8 -28.14 -6.88 8.11
CA ALA A 8 -27.75 -6.12 6.93
C ALA A 8 -28.19 -6.82 5.64
N LYS A 9 -28.59 -6.03 4.64
CA LYS A 9 -28.74 -6.48 3.25
C LYS A 9 -27.35 -6.71 2.64
N ALA A 10 -26.74 -7.82 3.02
CA ALA A 10 -25.40 -8.22 2.66
C ALA A 10 -25.30 -9.75 2.64
N THR A 11 -24.22 -10.28 2.07
CA THR A 11 -23.78 -11.66 2.35
C THR A 11 -23.36 -11.69 3.82
N LEU A 12 -23.92 -12.60 4.60
CA LEU A 12 -23.63 -12.74 6.02
C LEU A 12 -22.76 -13.99 6.26
N PRO A 13 -22.00 -14.04 7.37
CA PRO A 13 -21.31 -15.27 7.76
C PRO A 13 -22.32 -16.39 7.99
N ASP A 14 -22.29 -17.43 7.15
CA ASP A 14 -23.12 -18.63 7.24
C ASP A 14 -22.39 -19.82 7.89
N TYR A 15 -21.16 -19.58 8.35
CA TYR A 15 -20.29 -20.53 9.04
C TYR A 15 -20.26 -20.28 10.57
N ASP A 16 -19.87 -21.30 11.34
CA ASP A 16 -19.75 -21.19 12.80
C ASP A 16 -18.51 -20.40 13.21
N ARG A 17 -18.71 -19.12 13.55
CA ARG A 17 -17.66 -18.23 14.06
C ARG A 17 -17.05 -18.69 15.39
N ALA A 18 -17.77 -19.49 16.18
CA ALA A 18 -17.24 -20.04 17.42
C ALA A 18 -16.18 -21.13 17.14
N ALA A 19 -16.35 -21.91 16.07
CA ALA A 19 -15.44 -22.96 15.64
C ALA A 19 -14.12 -22.44 15.02
N LEU A 20 -14.08 -21.17 14.61
CA LEU A 20 -12.86 -20.53 14.13
C LEU A 20 -11.76 -20.46 15.20
N ALA A 21 -10.53 -20.78 14.81
CA ALA A 21 -9.32 -20.67 15.62
C ALA A 21 -8.48 -19.46 15.19
N ALA A 22 -8.10 -18.63 16.16
CA ALA A 22 -7.16 -17.53 15.92
C ALA A 22 -5.77 -18.11 15.63
N ARG A 23 -5.48 -18.29 14.33
CA ARG A 23 -4.22 -18.84 13.78
C ARG A 23 -3.34 -17.75 13.18
N MET A 24 -3.88 -16.54 13.02
CA MET A 24 -3.18 -15.40 12.46
C MET A 24 -3.30 -14.20 13.38
N VAL A 25 -2.24 -13.41 13.45
CA VAL A 25 -2.27 -12.05 13.98
C VAL A 25 -2.07 -11.09 12.82
N HIS A 26 -2.85 -10.01 12.75
CA HIS A 26 -2.63 -8.95 11.78
C HIS A 26 -2.25 -7.66 12.50
N LEU A 27 -1.14 -7.04 12.11
CA LEU A 27 -0.67 -5.76 12.61
C LEU A 27 -1.08 -4.66 11.62
N GLY A 28 -1.87 -3.70 12.09
CA GLY A 28 -2.42 -2.62 11.26
C GLY A 28 -3.81 -2.97 10.72
N PHE A 29 -4.84 -2.85 11.56
CA PHE A 29 -6.23 -3.10 11.19
C PHE A 29 -6.85 -1.94 10.37
N GLY A 30 -6.27 -1.69 9.21
CA GLY A 30 -6.64 -0.62 8.29
C GLY A 30 -7.88 -0.93 7.45
N ALA A 31 -8.27 0.03 6.60
CA ALA A 31 -9.34 -0.18 5.63
C ALA A 31 -8.96 -1.22 4.57
N PHE A 32 -7.69 -1.23 4.14
CA PHE A 32 -7.19 -2.16 3.13
C PHE A 32 -7.25 -3.61 3.60
N HIS A 33 -6.75 -3.92 4.79
CA HIS A 33 -6.82 -5.27 5.36
C HIS A 33 -8.25 -5.81 5.40
N ARG A 34 -9.17 -5.01 5.96
CA ARG A 34 -10.60 -5.33 6.03
C ARG A 34 -11.18 -5.66 4.65
N ALA A 35 -10.88 -4.84 3.65
CA ALA A 35 -11.39 -5.03 2.30
C ALA A 35 -10.61 -6.08 1.48
N HIS A 36 -9.48 -6.60 1.96
CA HIS A 36 -8.61 -7.48 1.18
C HIS A 36 -8.38 -8.83 1.90
N GLN A 37 -7.36 -8.96 2.74
CA GLN A 37 -7.00 -10.26 3.35
C GLN A 37 -8.14 -10.82 4.22
N GLY A 38 -8.87 -9.94 4.91
CA GLY A 38 -10.08 -10.31 5.65
C GLY A 38 -11.14 -10.96 4.76
N VAL A 39 -11.39 -10.40 3.58
CA VAL A 39 -12.36 -10.95 2.59
C VAL A 39 -11.89 -12.30 2.04
N TYR A 40 -10.61 -12.47 1.69
CA TYR A 40 -10.10 -13.78 1.24
C TYR A 40 -10.32 -14.86 2.29
N THR A 41 -10.05 -14.54 3.56
CA THR A 41 -10.19 -15.49 4.66
C THR A 41 -11.66 -15.77 4.98
N ASP A 42 -12.53 -14.78 4.87
CA ASP A 42 -13.98 -14.90 5.03
C ASP A 42 -14.62 -15.79 3.96
N ILE A 43 -14.17 -15.66 2.71
CA ILE A 43 -14.57 -16.55 1.60
C ILE A 43 -14.19 -18.00 1.92
N LEU A 44 -12.96 -18.25 2.40
CA LEU A 44 -12.55 -19.61 2.78
C LEU A 44 -13.35 -20.17 3.95
N ALA A 45 -13.69 -19.35 4.94
CA ALA A 45 -14.51 -19.78 6.08
C ALA A 45 -15.92 -20.21 5.62
N ALA A 46 -16.53 -19.42 4.72
CA ALA A 46 -17.86 -19.70 4.16
C ALA A 46 -17.87 -20.88 3.18
N GLU A 47 -16.95 -20.90 2.21
CA GLU A 47 -17.02 -21.81 1.06
C GLU A 47 -16.20 -23.08 1.22
N GLN A 48 -15.20 -23.06 2.11
CA GLN A 48 -14.24 -24.16 2.30
C GLN A 48 -14.17 -24.65 3.75
N HIS A 49 -15.03 -24.14 4.63
CA HIS A 49 -15.03 -24.45 6.06
C HIS A 49 -13.66 -24.29 6.73
N SER A 50 -12.88 -23.30 6.25
CA SER A 50 -11.60 -22.96 6.86
C SER A 50 -11.80 -22.52 8.31
N ASP A 51 -10.98 -23.04 9.21
CA ASP A 51 -10.99 -22.67 10.62
C ASP A 51 -10.04 -21.49 10.94
N TRP A 52 -9.35 -20.95 9.93
CA TRP A 52 -8.40 -19.86 10.10
C TRP A 52 -9.10 -18.53 10.36
N SER A 53 -8.72 -17.87 11.45
CA SER A 53 -9.20 -16.54 11.82
C SER A 53 -8.10 -15.63 12.35
N TYR A 54 -8.44 -14.36 12.53
CA TYR A 54 -7.52 -13.31 12.95
C TYR A 54 -7.69 -12.90 14.42
N TYR A 55 -6.57 -12.63 15.07
CA TYR A 55 -6.46 -11.52 16.01
C TYR A 55 -6.06 -10.26 15.25
N GLU A 56 -6.88 -9.22 15.34
CA GLU A 56 -6.58 -7.91 14.75
C GLU A 56 -5.88 -7.04 15.78
N VAL A 57 -4.77 -6.41 15.42
CA VAL A 57 -3.96 -5.62 16.34
C VAL A 57 -3.61 -4.27 15.74
N ASN A 58 -3.93 -3.19 16.45
CA ASN A 58 -3.40 -1.87 16.19
C ASN A 58 -2.33 -1.49 17.21
N LEU A 59 -1.21 -0.97 16.70
CA LEU A 59 -0.05 -0.56 17.49
C LEU A 59 -0.04 0.96 17.74
N ILE A 60 -0.25 1.73 16.67
CA ILE A 60 -0.19 3.19 16.64
C ILE A 60 -1.45 3.71 15.97
N GLY A 61 -2.25 4.47 16.71
CA GLY A 61 -3.54 4.95 16.26
C GLY A 61 -4.54 3.83 15.99
N GLY A 62 -5.77 4.20 15.65
CA GLY A 62 -6.79 3.22 15.31
C GLY A 62 -7.59 2.71 16.52
N GLU A 63 -7.52 3.42 17.66
CA GLU A 63 -8.19 3.08 18.91
C GLU A 63 -9.71 2.97 18.72
N GLN A 64 -10.30 3.94 18.01
CA GLN A 64 -11.74 4.00 17.78
C GLN A 64 -12.22 2.81 16.94
N GLN A 65 -11.47 2.43 15.90
CA GLN A 65 -11.79 1.30 15.04
C GLN A 65 -11.82 -0.02 15.82
N ILE A 66 -10.88 -0.23 16.75
CA ILE A 66 -10.88 -1.41 17.63
C ILE A 66 -12.06 -1.36 18.59
N ALA A 67 -12.38 -0.19 19.15
CA ALA A 67 -13.53 -0.02 20.04
C ALA A 67 -14.86 -0.30 19.33
N ASP A 68 -15.01 0.18 18.09
CA ASP A 68 -16.18 -0.03 17.25
C ASP A 68 -16.39 -1.52 16.97
N LEU A 69 -15.32 -2.26 16.58
CA LEU A 69 -15.38 -3.71 16.36
C LEU A 69 -15.85 -4.48 17.60
N LYS A 70 -15.30 -4.16 18.77
CA LYS A 70 -15.63 -4.85 20.03
C LYS A 70 -17.12 -4.70 20.38
N GLN A 71 -17.76 -3.60 19.98
CA GLN A 71 -19.18 -3.35 20.24
C GLN A 71 -20.13 -4.10 19.29
N GLN A 72 -19.61 -4.69 18.21
CA GLN A 72 -20.37 -5.38 17.18
C GLN A 72 -19.88 -6.81 16.94
N ASP A 73 -19.50 -7.49 18.03
CA ASP A 73 -19.02 -8.89 18.04
C ASP A 73 -17.88 -9.14 17.05
N ASN A 74 -17.02 -8.14 16.84
CA ASN A 74 -15.92 -8.14 15.86
C ASN A 74 -16.36 -8.38 14.40
N LEU A 75 -17.62 -8.11 14.05
CA LEU A 75 -18.08 -8.08 12.67
C LEU A 75 -17.71 -6.74 12.01
N TYR A 76 -17.66 -6.69 10.68
CA TYR A 76 -17.62 -5.43 9.93
C TYR A 76 -18.11 -5.64 8.49
N THR A 77 -18.47 -4.56 7.81
CA THR A 77 -19.05 -4.59 6.47
C THR A 77 -18.03 -4.16 5.42
N VAL A 78 -17.92 -4.92 4.34
CA VAL A 78 -17.21 -4.56 3.12
C VAL A 78 -18.23 -4.35 2.02
N ALA A 79 -18.30 -3.13 1.48
CA ALA A 79 -19.15 -2.79 0.35
C ALA A 79 -18.32 -2.65 -0.93
N GLU A 80 -18.54 -3.55 -1.89
CA GLU A 80 -17.93 -3.47 -3.21
C GLU A 80 -18.80 -2.57 -4.11
N MET A 81 -18.21 -1.52 -4.66
CA MET A 81 -18.94 -0.51 -5.41
C MET A 81 -18.36 -0.35 -6.83
N SER A 82 -19.22 -0.48 -7.83
CA SER A 82 -18.93 -0.19 -9.23
C SER A 82 -20.04 0.65 -9.87
N ALA A 83 -19.87 1.02 -11.14
CA ALA A 83 -20.94 1.66 -11.91
C ALA A 83 -22.18 0.76 -12.08
N GLU A 84 -21.96 -0.55 -12.20
CA GLU A 84 -22.99 -1.51 -12.63
C GLU A 84 -23.66 -2.20 -11.45
N ALA A 85 -22.91 -2.47 -10.38
CA ALA A 85 -23.38 -3.23 -9.24
C ALA A 85 -22.73 -2.77 -7.93
N TRP A 86 -23.46 -3.03 -6.86
CA TRP A 86 -22.99 -2.89 -5.49
C TRP A 86 -23.38 -4.15 -4.71
N THR A 87 -22.40 -4.73 -4.04
CA THR A 87 -22.56 -5.90 -3.17
C THR A 87 -21.98 -5.56 -1.80
N ALA A 88 -22.51 -6.18 -0.76
CA ALA A 88 -21.98 -6.03 0.59
C ALA A 88 -21.75 -7.41 1.21
N ARG A 89 -20.71 -7.51 2.03
CA ARG A 89 -20.37 -8.69 2.83
C ARG A 89 -20.13 -8.25 4.26
N VAL A 90 -20.80 -8.88 5.22
CA VAL A 90 -20.42 -8.79 6.62
C VAL A 90 -19.36 -9.86 6.87
N VAL A 91 -18.16 -9.42 7.23
CA VAL A 91 -17.01 -10.28 7.47
C VAL A 91 -16.99 -10.73 8.93
N GLY A 92 -16.77 -12.03 9.16
CA GLY A 92 -16.88 -12.66 10.48
C GLY A 92 -15.61 -13.34 11.00
N VAL A 93 -14.48 -13.24 10.30
CA VAL A 93 -13.23 -13.95 10.62
C VAL A 93 -12.35 -13.28 11.68
N VAL A 94 -12.81 -12.20 12.33
CA VAL A 94 -12.10 -11.60 13.46
C VAL A 94 -12.54 -12.29 14.75
N LYS A 95 -11.59 -12.93 15.44
CA LYS A 95 -11.85 -13.59 16.73
C LYS A 95 -11.77 -12.60 17.89
N ALA A 96 -10.76 -11.74 17.87
CA ALA A 96 -10.65 -10.60 18.78
C ALA A 96 -9.89 -9.46 18.11
N ALA A 97 -10.21 -8.24 18.51
CA ALA A 97 -9.50 -7.02 18.12
C ALA A 97 -8.80 -6.45 19.35
N LEU A 98 -7.52 -6.10 19.24
CA LEU A 98 -6.66 -5.62 20.32
C LEU A 98 -6.00 -4.29 19.92
N HIS A 99 -5.76 -3.45 20.92
CA HIS A 99 -4.98 -2.23 20.75
C HIS A 99 -3.97 -2.10 21.89
N VAL A 100 -2.71 -1.80 21.59
CA VAL A 100 -1.63 -1.72 22.59
C VAL A 100 -1.98 -0.75 23.73
N GLN A 101 -2.53 0.42 23.40
CA GLN A 101 -2.94 1.44 24.40
C GLN A 101 -4.22 1.11 25.18
N VAL A 102 -5.03 0.16 24.71
CA VAL A 102 -6.34 -0.18 25.35
C VAL A 102 -6.24 -1.48 26.12
N ASP A 103 -5.73 -2.52 25.48
CA ASP A 103 -5.62 -3.88 26.03
C ASP A 103 -4.25 -4.14 26.69
N GLY A 104 -3.25 -3.32 26.39
CA GLY A 104 -1.88 -3.46 26.88
C GLY A 104 -1.00 -4.31 25.97
N LEU A 105 0.29 -3.96 25.90
CA LEU A 105 1.30 -4.69 25.13
C LEU A 105 1.40 -6.17 25.52
N GLU A 106 1.34 -6.48 26.81
CA GLU A 106 1.41 -7.87 27.30
C GLU A 106 0.26 -8.73 26.76
N ARG A 107 -0.94 -8.17 26.58
CA ARG A 107 -2.06 -8.93 26.00
C ARG A 107 -1.80 -9.24 24.52
N VAL A 108 -1.20 -8.31 23.79
CA VAL A 108 -0.80 -8.48 22.39
C VAL A 108 0.30 -9.54 22.27
N LEU A 109 1.36 -9.44 23.07
CA LEU A 109 2.46 -10.42 23.07
C LEU A 109 1.97 -11.81 23.48
N ALA A 110 1.10 -11.90 24.49
CA ALA A 110 0.48 -13.16 24.89
C ALA A 110 -0.33 -13.79 23.74
N ALA A 111 -1.11 -12.98 22.99
CA ALA A 111 -1.86 -13.46 21.84
C ALA A 111 -0.92 -13.99 20.73
N MET A 112 0.18 -13.28 20.43
CA MET A 112 1.19 -13.71 19.45
C MET A 112 1.98 -14.97 19.89
N CYS A 113 2.01 -15.25 21.20
CA CYS A 113 2.64 -16.43 21.78
C CYS A 113 1.70 -17.62 21.92
N GLU A 114 0.43 -17.52 21.55
CA GLU A 114 -0.47 -18.69 21.54
C GLU A 114 0.08 -19.75 20.54
N PRO A 115 0.13 -21.04 20.90
CA PRO A 115 0.85 -22.05 20.10
C PRO A 115 0.36 -22.17 18.66
N GLN A 116 -0.95 -21.99 18.44
CA GLN A 116 -1.59 -22.12 17.13
C GLN A 116 -1.37 -20.94 16.19
N ILE A 117 -0.77 -19.82 16.67
CA ILE A 117 -0.41 -18.71 15.79
C ILE A 117 0.68 -19.16 14.82
N ALA A 118 0.31 -19.18 13.54
CA ALA A 118 1.15 -19.62 12.44
C ALA A 118 1.64 -18.46 11.57
N ILE A 119 0.91 -17.34 11.53
CA ILE A 119 1.23 -16.19 10.69
C ILE A 119 1.03 -14.88 11.47
N VAL A 120 2.01 -13.99 11.38
CA VAL A 120 1.85 -12.56 11.70
C VAL A 120 1.90 -11.80 10.38
N SER A 121 0.81 -11.14 10.01
CA SER A 121 0.69 -10.36 8.77
C SER A 121 0.64 -8.86 9.04
N LEU A 122 1.00 -8.03 8.06
CA LEU A 122 1.15 -6.59 8.27
C LEU A 122 0.52 -5.75 7.15
N THR A 123 -0.22 -4.70 7.53
CA THR A 123 -0.53 -3.53 6.69
C THR A 123 -0.27 -2.24 7.48
N ILE A 124 0.98 -2.02 7.85
CA ILE A 124 1.42 -0.95 8.76
C ILE A 124 1.87 0.32 8.05
N THR A 125 1.67 0.39 6.72
CA THR A 125 2.21 1.41 5.81
C THR A 125 3.74 1.35 5.69
N GLU A 126 4.30 1.93 4.64
CA GLU A 126 5.73 1.90 4.33
C GLU A 126 6.60 2.45 5.49
N LYS A 127 6.10 3.48 6.19
CA LYS A 127 6.74 4.09 7.37
C LYS A 127 6.75 3.19 8.61
N GLY A 128 5.86 2.21 8.71
CA GLY A 128 5.75 1.33 9.88
C GLY A 128 6.96 0.40 10.08
N TYR A 129 7.75 0.20 9.02
CA TYR A 129 8.96 -0.64 9.04
C TYR A 129 10.20 0.10 9.56
N CYS A 130 10.12 1.42 9.77
CA CYS A 130 11.25 2.26 10.19
C CYS A 130 12.52 2.05 9.34
N HIS A 131 12.34 1.87 8.03
CA HIS A 131 13.43 1.56 7.10
C HIS A 131 13.79 2.77 6.22
N SER A 132 15.01 2.76 5.70
CA SER A 132 15.46 3.65 4.64
C SER A 132 14.80 3.23 3.32
N PRO A 133 13.97 4.08 2.70
CA PRO A 133 13.29 3.74 1.45
C PRO A 133 14.27 3.44 0.30
N ALA A 134 15.46 4.05 0.35
CA ALA A 134 16.49 3.88 -0.66
C ALA A 134 17.25 2.57 -0.54
N THR A 135 17.37 1.99 0.67
CA THR A 135 18.22 0.82 0.92
C THR A 135 17.49 -0.39 1.47
N GLY A 136 16.23 -0.26 1.91
CA GLY A 136 15.50 -1.32 2.61
C GLY A 136 15.95 -1.54 4.06
N GLN A 137 17.03 -0.88 4.50
CA GLN A 137 17.67 -1.14 5.79
C GLN A 137 16.94 -0.45 6.95
N LEU A 138 16.92 -1.10 8.12
CA LEU A 138 16.42 -0.51 9.35
C LEU A 138 17.21 0.76 9.72
N LEU A 139 16.50 1.83 10.06
CA LEU A 139 17.09 3.07 10.58
C LEU A 139 17.24 2.94 12.11
N LEU A 140 18.42 2.53 12.57
CA LEU A 140 18.70 2.31 14.01
C LEU A 140 18.56 3.59 14.84
N GLU A 141 18.87 4.73 14.24
CA GLU A 141 18.75 6.06 14.84
C GLU A 141 17.31 6.59 14.84
N HIS A 142 16.36 5.90 14.20
CA HIS A 142 14.97 6.30 14.23
C HIS A 142 14.48 6.30 15.69
N PRO A 143 13.86 7.39 16.21
CA PRO A 143 13.57 7.54 17.64
C PRO A 143 12.78 6.38 18.24
N MET A 144 11.83 5.82 17.49
CA MET A 144 11.03 4.67 17.94
C MET A 144 11.86 3.38 18.01
N ILE A 145 12.81 3.17 17.09
CA ILE A 145 13.70 1.99 17.10
C ILE A 145 14.71 2.12 18.23
N ALA A 146 15.33 3.29 18.39
CA ALA A 146 16.22 3.56 19.50
C ALA A 146 15.54 3.36 20.87
N ALA A 147 14.27 3.77 21.01
CA ALA A 147 13.49 3.55 22.23
C ALA A 147 13.21 2.06 22.48
N ASP A 148 12.81 1.32 21.45
CA ASP A 148 12.59 -0.12 21.53
C ASP A 148 13.87 -0.87 21.92
N LEU A 149 15.03 -0.50 21.35
CA LEU A 149 16.33 -1.11 21.69
C LEU A 149 16.77 -0.84 23.14
N GLN A 150 16.34 0.28 23.73
CA GLN A 150 16.60 0.56 25.15
C GLN A 150 15.73 -0.28 26.09
N ASN A 151 14.56 -0.73 25.62
CA ASN A 151 13.64 -1.54 26.40
C ASN A 151 13.00 -2.64 25.52
N PRO A 152 13.78 -3.66 25.11
CA PRO A 152 13.36 -4.62 24.09
C PRO A 152 12.21 -5.53 24.52
N HIS A 153 11.88 -5.56 25.82
CA HIS A 153 10.74 -6.30 26.37
C HIS A 153 9.46 -5.47 26.45
N GLN A 154 9.52 -4.16 26.16
CA GLN A 154 8.36 -3.28 26.03
C GLN A 154 8.38 -2.51 24.70
N PRO A 155 8.50 -3.20 23.55
CA PRO A 155 8.61 -2.53 22.26
C PRO A 155 7.28 -1.89 21.84
N LEU A 156 7.38 -0.82 21.07
CA LEU A 156 6.27 -0.08 20.49
C LEU A 156 6.21 -0.22 18.96
N THR A 157 7.31 -0.59 18.32
CA THR A 157 7.39 -0.77 16.86
C THR A 157 7.01 -2.17 16.43
N ALA A 158 6.56 -2.33 15.18
CA ALA A 158 6.23 -3.64 14.65
C ALA A 158 7.45 -4.60 14.63
N PRO A 159 8.67 -4.18 14.19
CA PRO A 159 9.86 -5.01 14.31
C PRO A 159 10.14 -5.45 15.75
N GLY A 160 10.08 -4.52 16.71
CA GLY A 160 10.32 -4.82 18.12
C GLY A 160 9.33 -5.83 18.68
N ILE A 161 8.03 -5.62 18.46
CA ILE A 161 6.97 -6.52 18.93
C ILE A 161 7.08 -7.92 18.32
N ILE A 162 7.39 -8.01 17.02
CA ILE A 162 7.60 -9.30 16.34
C ILE A 162 8.80 -10.05 16.95
N VAL A 163 9.93 -9.37 17.14
CA VAL A 163 11.14 -9.98 17.71
C VAL A 163 10.94 -10.43 19.15
N GLU A 164 10.29 -9.61 19.98
CA GLU A 164 9.96 -9.99 21.37
C GLU A 164 9.00 -11.19 21.42
N ALA A 165 7.97 -11.24 20.56
CA ALA A 165 7.08 -12.40 20.47
C ALA A 165 7.85 -13.67 20.05
N LEU A 166 8.75 -13.57 19.07
CA LEU A 166 9.59 -14.68 18.63
C LEU A 166 10.57 -15.12 19.73
N ALA A 167 11.13 -14.19 20.51
CA ALA A 167 11.98 -14.49 21.65
C ALA A 167 11.23 -15.31 22.72
N ARG A 168 10.00 -14.89 23.06
CA ARG A 168 9.13 -15.61 24.01
C ARG A 168 8.76 -17.00 23.50
N ARG A 169 8.43 -17.13 22.21
CA ARG A 169 8.14 -18.43 21.59
C ARG A 169 9.35 -19.36 21.63
N LYS A 170 10.54 -18.86 21.26
CA LYS A 170 11.81 -19.61 21.35
C LYS A 170 12.05 -20.09 22.79
N ALA A 171 11.92 -19.20 23.78
CA ALA A 171 12.12 -19.53 25.18
C ALA A 171 11.11 -20.58 25.71
N ALA A 172 9.87 -20.56 25.19
CA ALA A 172 8.83 -21.53 25.53
C ALA A 172 8.90 -22.83 24.71
N GLY A 173 9.85 -22.99 23.78
CA GLY A 173 9.94 -24.16 22.90
C GLY A 173 8.81 -24.24 21.86
N LEU A 174 8.16 -23.12 21.55
CA LEU A 174 7.12 -23.02 20.53
C LEU A 174 7.73 -22.83 19.14
N PRO A 175 7.08 -23.34 18.08
CA PRO A 175 7.52 -23.10 16.71
C PRO A 175 7.40 -21.60 16.36
N ALA A 176 8.24 -21.14 15.45
CA ALA A 176 8.10 -19.81 14.85
C ALA A 176 6.77 -19.67 14.06
N PHE A 177 6.35 -18.43 13.85
CA PHE A 177 5.33 -18.07 12.86
C PHE A 177 6.01 -17.49 11.61
N THR A 178 5.32 -17.53 10.48
CA THR A 178 5.69 -16.76 9.28
C THR A 178 5.35 -15.29 9.47
N VAL A 179 6.18 -14.38 8.96
CA VAL A 179 5.91 -12.94 8.96
C VAL A 179 5.61 -12.48 7.53
N MET A 180 4.35 -12.16 7.24
CA MET A 180 3.86 -11.89 5.88
C MET A 180 3.49 -10.41 5.72
N SER A 181 4.34 -9.64 5.04
CA SER A 181 3.98 -8.27 4.68
C SER A 181 2.89 -8.25 3.59
N CYS A 182 1.93 -7.36 3.74
CA CYS A 182 0.92 -7.02 2.74
C CYS A 182 0.93 -5.50 2.46
N ASP A 183 2.05 -4.83 2.75
CA ASP A 183 2.25 -3.42 2.42
C ASP A 183 2.78 -3.27 0.98
N ASN A 184 2.55 -2.10 0.39
CA ASN A 184 2.84 -1.85 -1.02
C ASN A 184 4.30 -1.42 -1.26
N MET A 185 5.24 -2.26 -0.84
CA MET A 185 6.69 -2.09 -1.07
C MET A 185 7.18 -3.16 -2.06
N PRO A 186 8.18 -2.86 -2.90
CA PRO A 186 8.88 -3.91 -3.65
C PRO A 186 9.51 -4.90 -2.68
N GLU A 187 9.43 -6.20 -2.99
CA GLU A 187 10.06 -7.26 -2.22
C GLU A 187 9.73 -7.14 -0.73
N ASN A 188 8.47 -6.87 -0.40
CA ASN A 188 8.05 -6.49 0.95
C ASN A 188 8.39 -7.56 2.00
N GLY A 189 8.47 -8.84 1.62
CA GLY A 189 8.99 -9.92 2.45
C GLY A 189 10.48 -9.76 2.77
N HIS A 190 11.30 -9.43 1.76
CA HIS A 190 12.73 -9.15 1.96
C HIS A 190 12.98 -7.93 2.84
N VAL A 191 12.25 -6.82 2.63
CA VAL A 191 12.33 -5.65 3.51
C VAL A 191 11.98 -6.03 4.95
N THR A 192 10.89 -6.78 5.13
CA THR A 192 10.46 -7.26 6.46
C THR A 192 11.52 -8.13 7.13
N ARG A 193 12.11 -9.07 6.38
CA ARG A 193 13.23 -9.89 6.85
C ARG A 193 14.40 -9.02 7.30
N GLN A 194 14.80 -8.05 6.48
CA GLN A 194 15.93 -7.18 6.78
C GLN A 194 15.70 -6.39 8.07
N VAL A 195 14.53 -5.77 8.24
CA VAL A 195 14.26 -4.96 9.44
C VAL A 195 14.13 -5.82 10.70
N VAL A 196 13.46 -6.96 10.62
CA VAL A 196 13.28 -7.88 11.76
C VAL A 196 14.62 -8.48 12.17
N THR A 197 15.42 -8.97 11.22
CA THR A 197 16.72 -9.54 11.51
C THR A 197 17.73 -8.50 11.98
N ALA A 198 17.74 -7.29 11.40
CA ALA A 198 18.62 -6.20 11.86
C ALA A 198 18.30 -5.80 13.30
N TYR A 199 17.01 -5.59 13.62
CA TYR A 199 16.58 -5.30 14.98
C TYR A 199 16.96 -6.44 15.95
N ALA A 200 16.71 -7.69 15.56
CA ALA A 200 17.06 -8.85 16.39
C ALA A 200 18.55 -8.94 16.69
N ARG A 201 19.44 -8.62 15.72
CA ARG A 201 20.89 -8.64 15.94
C ARG A 201 21.36 -7.62 16.98
N GLU A 202 20.72 -6.46 17.03
CA GLU A 202 21.02 -5.43 18.03
C GLU A 202 20.52 -5.81 19.43
N VAL A 203 19.46 -6.61 19.52
CA VAL A 203 18.93 -7.13 20.80
C VAL A 203 19.71 -8.35 21.28
N ASP A 204 19.85 -9.38 20.44
CA ASP A 204 20.50 -10.65 20.74
C ASP A 204 20.89 -11.38 19.43
N ALA A 205 22.19 -11.55 19.21
CA ALA A 205 22.72 -12.23 18.03
C ALA A 205 22.28 -13.70 17.90
N GLU A 206 22.12 -14.43 19.00
CA GLU A 206 21.63 -15.82 18.95
C GLU A 206 20.15 -15.89 18.58
N LEU A 207 19.35 -14.94 19.06
CA LEU A 207 17.96 -14.79 18.64
C LEU A 207 17.87 -14.48 17.15
N ALA A 208 18.71 -13.58 16.63
CA ALA A 208 18.73 -13.27 15.21
C ALA A 208 19.03 -14.49 14.33
N ILE A 209 20.03 -15.30 14.71
CA ILE A 209 20.36 -16.56 14.01
C ILE A 209 19.16 -17.51 14.05
N TRP A 210 18.50 -17.64 15.21
CA TRP A 210 17.32 -18.49 15.33
C TRP A 210 16.17 -18.00 14.44
N ILE A 211 15.92 -16.69 14.40
CA ILE A 211 14.91 -16.09 13.52
C ILE A 211 15.22 -16.39 12.05
N GLU A 212 16.47 -16.19 11.61
CA GLU A 212 16.88 -16.49 10.23
C GLU A 212 16.68 -17.96 9.83
N GLN A 213 16.79 -18.88 10.79
CA GLN A 213 16.65 -20.32 10.55
C GLN A 213 15.21 -20.82 10.64
N ASN A 214 14.35 -20.15 11.41
CA ASN A 214 13.02 -20.66 11.76
C ASN A 214 11.86 -19.83 11.22
N VAL A 215 12.08 -18.59 10.77
CA VAL A 215 11.04 -17.69 10.27
C VAL A 215 11.16 -17.52 8.76
N THR A 216 10.03 -17.58 8.05
CA THR A 216 9.96 -17.16 6.64
C THR A 216 9.27 -15.80 6.51
N PHE A 217 9.64 -15.10 5.44
CA PHE A 217 9.17 -13.76 5.12
C PHE A 217 8.71 -13.72 3.65
N PRO A 218 7.58 -14.37 3.29
CA PRO A 218 7.10 -14.38 1.92
C PRO A 218 6.74 -12.97 1.46
N SER A 219 7.18 -12.61 0.26
CA SER A 219 6.74 -11.38 -0.40
C SER A 219 5.32 -11.55 -0.97
N THR A 220 4.60 -10.43 -1.09
CA THR A 220 3.24 -10.42 -1.64
C THR A 220 2.98 -9.22 -2.53
N MET A 221 2.27 -9.44 -3.64
CA MET A 221 1.64 -8.37 -4.41
C MET A 221 0.17 -8.29 -4.01
N VAL A 222 -0.23 -7.14 -3.46
CA VAL A 222 -1.62 -6.87 -3.07
C VAL A 222 -2.22 -5.76 -3.93
N ASP A 223 -3.45 -5.99 -4.41
CA ASP A 223 -4.16 -4.99 -5.22
C ASP A 223 -5.67 -5.01 -4.96
N ARG A 224 -6.16 -3.87 -4.47
CA ARG A 224 -7.57 -3.48 -4.38
C ARG A 224 -7.63 -1.98 -4.08
N ILE A 225 -8.38 -1.20 -4.84
CA ILE A 225 -8.61 0.21 -4.54
C ILE A 225 -9.60 0.30 -3.38
N VAL A 226 -9.12 0.85 -2.27
CA VAL A 226 -9.88 1.07 -1.03
C VAL A 226 -9.65 2.53 -0.61
N PRO A 227 -10.55 3.46 -0.99
CA PRO A 227 -10.45 4.85 -0.56
C PRO A 227 -10.52 4.97 0.96
N ALA A 228 -10.04 6.10 1.49
CA ALA A 228 -10.24 6.41 2.90
C ALA A 228 -11.74 6.51 3.22
N VAL A 229 -12.15 5.93 4.35
CA VAL A 229 -13.55 5.98 4.79
C VAL A 229 -13.89 7.40 5.25
N THR A 230 -14.96 7.95 4.70
CA THR A 230 -15.53 9.26 5.08
C THR A 230 -16.93 9.09 5.67
N PRO A 231 -17.52 10.12 6.33
CA PRO A 231 -18.91 10.08 6.74
C PRO A 231 -19.87 9.71 5.60
N GLU A 232 -19.65 10.25 4.40
CA GLU A 232 -20.45 9.94 3.21
C GLU A 232 -20.28 8.49 2.78
N THR A 233 -19.10 7.91 2.99
CA THR A 233 -18.85 6.48 2.73
C THR A 233 -19.73 5.63 3.64
N LEU A 234 -19.78 5.96 4.94
CA LEU A 234 -20.58 5.23 5.91
C LEU A 234 -22.08 5.43 5.68
N ASP A 235 -22.52 6.64 5.34
CA ASP A 235 -23.90 6.93 4.95
C ASP A 235 -24.30 6.10 3.73
N LYS A 236 -23.39 5.94 2.77
CA LYS A 236 -23.63 5.12 1.59
C LYS A 236 -23.74 3.64 1.92
N ILE A 237 -22.87 3.12 2.79
CA ILE A 237 -22.95 1.73 3.27
C ILE A 237 -24.30 1.51 3.95
N GLU A 238 -24.70 2.39 4.87
CA GLU A 238 -25.98 2.32 5.56
C GLU A 238 -27.17 2.38 4.60
N GLN A 239 -27.12 3.24 3.58
CA GLN A 239 -28.16 3.30 2.54
C GLN A 239 -28.30 1.97 1.79
N LEU A 240 -27.19 1.29 1.52
CA LEU A 240 -27.16 0.05 0.74
C LEU A 240 -27.57 -1.17 1.58
N THR A 241 -27.10 -1.24 2.82
CA THR A 241 -27.26 -2.41 3.70
C THR A 241 -28.45 -2.28 4.65
N GLY A 242 -28.95 -1.07 4.90
CA GLY A 242 -29.95 -0.77 5.92
C GLY A 242 -29.39 -0.72 7.35
N VAL A 243 -28.07 -0.83 7.53
CA VAL A 243 -27.42 -0.87 8.85
C VAL A 243 -26.20 0.04 8.87
N ARG A 244 -26.15 0.96 9.84
CA ARG A 244 -24.95 1.75 10.12
C ARG A 244 -23.85 0.87 10.69
N ASP A 245 -22.69 0.87 10.04
CA ASP A 245 -21.50 0.18 10.51
C ASP A 245 -20.32 1.18 10.62
N PRO A 246 -19.90 1.58 11.82
CA PRO A 246 -18.76 2.49 11.99
C PRO A 246 -17.43 1.87 11.53
N ALA A 247 -17.33 0.53 11.44
CA ALA A 247 -16.18 -0.17 10.89
C ALA A 247 -16.36 -0.58 9.42
N GLY A 248 -17.40 -0.09 8.75
CA GLY A 248 -17.65 -0.34 7.34
C GLY A 248 -16.56 0.24 6.43
N VAL A 249 -16.25 -0.47 5.34
CA VAL A 249 -15.32 -0.02 4.29
C VAL A 249 -15.96 -0.15 2.91
N ALA A 250 -15.60 0.76 2.01
CA ALA A 250 -15.99 0.69 0.60
C ALA A 250 -14.76 0.46 -0.28
N CYS A 251 -14.90 -0.37 -1.31
CA CYS A 251 -13.82 -0.75 -2.20
C CYS A 251 -14.33 -1.04 -3.62
N GLU A 252 -13.42 -1.17 -4.58
CA GLU A 252 -13.79 -1.72 -5.89
C GLU A 252 -14.06 -3.24 -5.81
N PRO A 253 -14.80 -3.84 -6.76
CA PRO A 253 -14.98 -5.28 -6.83
C PRO A 253 -13.70 -6.04 -7.17
N PHE A 254 -12.80 -5.43 -7.96
CA PHE A 254 -11.53 -6.05 -8.31
C PHE A 254 -10.67 -6.29 -7.06
N ARG A 255 -10.10 -7.48 -6.94
CA ARG A 255 -9.10 -7.83 -5.93
C ARG A 255 -8.10 -8.80 -6.52
N GLN A 256 -6.83 -8.64 -6.19
CA GLN A 256 -5.77 -9.56 -6.56
C GLN A 256 -4.80 -9.69 -5.40
N TRP A 257 -4.35 -10.92 -5.15
CA TRP A 257 -3.34 -11.23 -4.15
C TRP A 257 -2.41 -12.30 -4.72
N VAL A 258 -1.15 -11.95 -4.92
CA VAL A 258 -0.10 -12.90 -5.32
C VAL A 258 0.81 -13.10 -4.12
N ILE A 259 1.09 -14.34 -3.77
CA ILE A 259 1.76 -14.70 -2.51
C ILE A 259 2.88 -15.69 -2.83
N GLU A 260 4.09 -15.44 -2.32
CA GLU A 260 5.14 -16.46 -2.31
C GLU A 260 4.74 -17.61 -1.38
N ASP A 261 4.72 -18.84 -1.87
CA ASP A 261 4.27 -20.00 -1.11
C ASP A 261 5.34 -20.54 -0.16
N THR A 262 5.77 -19.71 0.80
CA THR A 262 6.86 -20.02 1.74
C THR A 262 6.42 -19.76 3.18
N PHE A 263 5.81 -20.77 3.82
CA PHE A 263 5.25 -20.70 5.17
C PHE A 263 5.81 -21.79 6.09
N VAL A 264 6.22 -21.44 7.32
CA VAL A 264 6.86 -22.39 8.26
C VAL A 264 5.87 -23.18 9.11
N ALA A 265 4.64 -22.67 9.27
CA ALA A 265 3.63 -23.23 10.17
C ALA A 265 2.28 -23.44 9.46
N GLY A 266 2.31 -23.63 8.14
CA GLY A 266 1.11 -23.72 7.29
C GLY A 266 0.48 -22.36 7.00
N ARG A 267 -0.56 -22.37 6.16
CA ARG A 267 -1.34 -21.19 5.75
C ARG A 267 -2.77 -21.60 5.35
N PRO A 268 -3.72 -20.66 5.28
CA PRO A 268 -4.98 -20.89 4.61
C PRO A 268 -4.78 -21.27 3.13
N LEU A 269 -5.73 -22.01 2.56
CA LEU A 269 -5.79 -22.34 1.13
C LEU A 269 -6.31 -21.15 0.30
N TRP A 270 -5.65 -19.98 0.40
CA TRP A 270 -6.09 -18.73 -0.24
C TRP A 270 -6.26 -18.83 -1.76
N GLU A 271 -5.61 -19.79 -2.42
CA GLU A 271 -5.84 -20.13 -3.82
C GLU A 271 -7.32 -20.44 -4.11
N ASN A 272 -8.04 -21.06 -3.17
CA ASN A 272 -9.45 -21.38 -3.33
C ASN A 272 -10.36 -20.16 -3.19
N ALA A 273 -9.85 -19.05 -2.62
CA ALA A 273 -10.52 -17.75 -2.59
C ALA A 273 -10.05 -16.81 -3.71
N GLY A 274 -9.20 -17.30 -4.62
CA GLY A 274 -8.71 -16.57 -5.80
C GLY A 274 -7.33 -15.93 -5.65
N ALA A 275 -6.58 -16.21 -4.58
CA ALA A 275 -5.19 -15.77 -4.50
C ALA A 275 -4.32 -16.59 -5.47
N THR A 276 -3.22 -16.01 -5.93
CA THR A 276 -2.26 -16.70 -6.80
C THR A 276 -1.01 -17.04 -6.00
N LEU A 277 -0.76 -18.33 -5.81
CA LEU A 277 0.40 -18.82 -5.08
C LEU A 277 1.53 -19.05 -6.09
N VAL A 278 2.70 -18.46 -5.85
CA VAL A 278 3.84 -18.49 -6.76
C VAL A 278 5.14 -18.76 -6.01
N ALA A 279 6.20 -19.07 -6.75
CA ALA A 279 7.54 -19.20 -6.18
C ALA A 279 8.29 -17.85 -6.10
N ASP A 280 7.93 -16.88 -6.96
CA ASP A 280 8.56 -15.57 -7.05
C ASP A 280 7.48 -14.53 -7.39
N VAL A 281 7.30 -13.57 -6.49
CA VAL A 281 6.29 -12.51 -6.62
C VAL A 281 6.81 -11.28 -7.37
N VAL A 282 8.14 -11.08 -7.44
CA VAL A 282 8.77 -9.84 -7.94
C VAL A 282 8.22 -9.41 -9.32
N PRO A 283 8.05 -10.30 -10.32
CA PRO A 283 7.51 -9.88 -11.61
C PRO A 283 6.09 -9.30 -11.54
N PHE A 284 5.26 -9.79 -10.61
CA PHE A 284 3.89 -9.29 -10.40
C PHE A 284 3.87 -7.97 -9.62
N GLU A 285 4.76 -7.83 -8.63
CA GLU A 285 5.00 -6.56 -7.93
C GLU A 285 5.43 -5.47 -8.91
N GLU A 286 6.47 -5.71 -9.72
CA GLU A 286 6.95 -4.75 -10.72
C GLU A 286 5.82 -4.36 -11.68
N MET A 287 5.04 -5.34 -12.17
CA MET A 287 3.90 -5.10 -13.05
C MET A 287 2.90 -4.13 -12.41
N LYS A 288 2.47 -4.40 -11.18
CA LYS A 288 1.47 -3.58 -10.50
C LYS A 288 2.04 -2.23 -10.06
N LEU A 289 3.25 -2.19 -9.51
CA LEU A 289 3.90 -0.95 -9.06
C LEU A 289 4.14 0.03 -10.23
N ARG A 290 4.51 -0.48 -11.40
CA ARG A 290 4.77 0.36 -12.58
C ARG A 290 3.49 0.68 -13.34
N MET A 291 2.71 -0.33 -13.75
CA MET A 291 1.54 -0.08 -14.60
C MET A 291 0.35 0.50 -13.84
N LEU A 292 0.09 0.09 -12.59
CA LEU A 292 -0.99 0.68 -11.79
C LEU A 292 -0.47 1.84 -10.96
N ASN A 293 0.51 1.62 -10.09
CA ASN A 293 0.90 2.68 -9.17
C ASN A 293 1.62 3.84 -9.88
N GLY A 294 2.41 3.57 -10.91
CA GLY A 294 3.03 4.59 -11.77
C GLY A 294 2.02 5.46 -12.50
N SER A 295 1.01 4.88 -13.14
CA SER A 295 -0.05 5.67 -13.76
C SER A 295 -0.93 6.42 -12.75
N HIS A 296 -1.18 5.84 -11.58
CA HIS A 296 -1.88 6.54 -10.49
C HIS A 296 -1.11 7.79 -10.06
N SER A 297 0.20 7.70 -9.85
CA SER A 297 1.03 8.85 -9.49
C SER A 297 1.08 9.89 -10.62
N PHE A 298 1.21 9.48 -11.88
CA PHE A 298 1.12 10.36 -13.05
C PHE A 298 -0.19 11.16 -13.05
N LEU A 299 -1.32 10.46 -12.91
CA LEU A 299 -2.66 11.06 -12.87
C LEU A 299 -2.89 11.92 -11.64
N ALA A 300 -2.30 11.56 -10.50
CA ALA A 300 -2.46 12.29 -9.25
C ALA A 300 -1.85 13.69 -9.34
N TYR A 301 -0.57 13.81 -9.73
CA TYR A 301 0.11 15.10 -9.79
C TYR A 301 -0.47 15.98 -10.90
N LEU A 302 -0.53 15.45 -12.13
CA LEU A 302 -0.98 16.21 -13.29
C LEU A 302 -2.49 16.48 -13.25
N GLY A 303 -3.27 15.57 -12.67
CA GLY A 303 -4.71 15.74 -12.51
C GLY A 303 -5.02 16.78 -11.45
N TYR A 304 -4.36 16.72 -10.28
CA TYR A 304 -4.52 17.73 -9.24
C TYR A 304 -4.19 19.14 -9.76
N LEU A 305 -3.05 19.29 -10.45
CA LEU A 305 -2.63 20.58 -11.02
C LEU A 305 -3.64 21.11 -12.06
N ALA A 306 -4.28 20.22 -12.82
CA ALA A 306 -5.35 20.57 -13.76
C ALA A 306 -6.73 20.82 -13.12
N GLY A 307 -6.84 20.70 -11.79
CA GLY A 307 -8.08 20.90 -11.04
C GLY A 307 -9.00 19.66 -10.95
N TYR A 308 -8.50 18.47 -11.28
CA TYR A 308 -9.23 17.22 -11.12
C TYR A 308 -9.08 16.69 -9.69
N GLN A 309 -10.21 16.63 -8.97
CA GLN A 309 -10.22 16.24 -7.56
C GLN A 309 -10.06 14.73 -7.36
N HIS A 310 -10.57 13.91 -8.29
CA HIS A 310 -10.56 12.45 -8.20
C HIS A 310 -10.04 11.81 -9.48
N ILE A 311 -9.57 10.56 -9.39
CA ILE A 311 -9.08 9.80 -10.56
C ILE A 311 -10.16 9.63 -11.64
N ASN A 312 -11.43 9.44 -11.27
CA ASN A 312 -12.51 9.34 -12.24
C ASN A 312 -12.72 10.65 -13.03
N ASP A 313 -12.36 11.81 -12.45
CA ASP A 313 -12.42 13.11 -13.12
C ASP A 313 -11.31 13.20 -14.18
N CYS A 314 -10.10 12.70 -13.86
CA CYS A 314 -9.03 12.56 -14.86
C CYS A 314 -9.44 11.64 -16.01
N MET A 315 -10.13 10.52 -15.72
CA MET A 315 -10.56 9.57 -16.76
C MET A 315 -11.68 10.08 -17.67
N ALA A 316 -12.39 11.14 -17.26
CA ALA A 316 -13.35 11.84 -18.10
C ALA A 316 -12.66 12.74 -19.16
N ASP A 317 -11.37 13.05 -19.00
CA ASP A 317 -10.56 13.72 -20.01
C ASP A 317 -9.86 12.70 -20.92
N ASP A 318 -10.18 12.73 -22.21
CA ASP A 318 -9.65 11.79 -23.20
C ASP A 318 -8.12 11.82 -23.30
N ASN A 319 -7.48 12.97 -23.07
CA ASN A 319 -6.02 13.08 -23.13
C ASN A 319 -5.35 12.41 -21.94
N TYR A 320 -5.92 12.56 -20.73
CA TYR A 320 -5.43 11.90 -19.53
C TYR A 320 -5.62 10.39 -19.62
N ARG A 321 -6.77 9.93 -20.15
CA ARG A 321 -7.02 8.51 -20.40
C ARG A 321 -6.01 7.93 -21.40
N LEU A 322 -5.81 8.60 -22.54
CA LEU A 322 -4.89 8.15 -23.59
C LEU A 322 -3.44 8.10 -23.09
N THR A 323 -2.98 9.15 -22.40
CA THR A 323 -1.61 9.22 -21.87
C THR A 323 -1.39 8.23 -20.74
N ALA A 324 -2.36 7.99 -19.86
CA ALA A 324 -2.25 6.95 -18.85
C ALA A 324 -2.12 5.55 -19.47
N GLN A 325 -2.96 5.22 -20.46
CA GLN A 325 -2.88 3.94 -21.15
C GLN A 325 -1.57 3.78 -21.94
N ALA A 326 -1.10 4.85 -22.58
CA ALA A 326 0.19 4.84 -23.28
C ALA A 326 1.37 4.74 -22.32
N LEU A 327 1.34 5.43 -21.18
CA LEU A 327 2.33 5.26 -20.12
C LEU A 327 2.38 3.78 -19.67
N MET A 328 1.23 3.17 -19.41
CA MET A 328 1.14 1.75 -19.03
C MET A 328 1.78 0.82 -20.07
N LEU A 329 1.48 1.00 -21.36
CA LEU A 329 1.82 0.01 -22.39
C LEU A 329 3.11 0.29 -23.14
N ARG A 330 3.45 1.57 -23.37
CA ARG A 330 4.62 1.97 -24.15
C ARG A 330 5.85 2.21 -23.28
N GLU A 331 5.66 2.58 -22.02
CA GLU A 331 6.77 2.93 -21.13
C GLU A 331 6.87 1.98 -19.92
N GLN A 332 5.78 1.60 -19.28
CA GLN A 332 5.85 0.70 -18.13
C GLN A 332 5.99 -0.77 -18.54
N ALA A 333 5.09 -1.28 -19.40
CA ALA A 333 5.05 -2.69 -19.79
C ALA A 333 6.36 -3.24 -20.37
N PRO A 334 7.13 -2.51 -21.22
CA PRO A 334 8.40 -3.03 -21.77
C PRO A 334 9.47 -3.32 -20.70
N THR A 335 9.35 -2.70 -19.53
CA THR A 335 10.30 -2.87 -18.42
C THR A 335 10.06 -4.16 -17.61
N LEU A 336 8.93 -4.84 -17.85
CA LEU A 336 8.45 -5.94 -17.02
C LEU A 336 8.97 -7.30 -17.49
N LYS A 337 9.16 -8.21 -16.52
CA LYS A 337 9.60 -9.59 -16.75
C LYS A 337 8.50 -10.63 -16.51
N VAL A 338 7.29 -10.19 -16.17
CA VAL A 338 6.15 -11.06 -15.84
C VAL A 338 5.79 -11.95 -17.03
N ARG A 339 5.44 -13.21 -16.74
CA ARG A 339 5.04 -14.21 -17.74
C ARG A 339 3.59 -14.62 -17.54
N GLY A 340 2.93 -14.99 -18.63
CA GLY A 340 1.56 -15.50 -18.59
C GLY A 340 0.49 -14.44 -18.29
N VAL A 341 0.85 -13.14 -18.34
CA VAL A 341 -0.09 -12.03 -18.19
C VAL A 341 -0.21 -11.29 -19.52
N ASP A 342 -1.45 -11.09 -19.97
CA ASP A 342 -1.77 -10.19 -21.07
C ASP A 342 -1.74 -8.75 -20.55
N LEU A 343 -0.64 -8.04 -20.80
CA LEU A 343 -0.43 -6.68 -20.33
C LEU A 343 -1.35 -5.65 -21.00
N GLN A 344 -1.81 -5.91 -22.23
CA GLN A 344 -2.80 -5.07 -22.89
C GLN A 344 -4.13 -5.17 -22.13
N ARG A 345 -4.60 -6.39 -21.91
CA ARG A 345 -5.82 -6.63 -21.12
C ARG A 345 -5.70 -6.10 -19.70
N TYR A 346 -4.53 -6.22 -19.07
CA TYR A 346 -4.29 -5.66 -17.74
C TYR A 346 -4.42 -4.13 -17.76
N ALA A 347 -3.79 -3.43 -18.71
CA ALA A 347 -3.94 -1.97 -18.84
C ALA A 347 -5.40 -1.55 -19.09
N ASP A 348 -6.14 -2.28 -19.92
CA ASP A 348 -7.55 -2.01 -20.18
C ASP A 348 -8.40 -2.17 -18.91
N GLN A 349 -8.10 -3.19 -18.09
CA GLN A 349 -8.72 -3.36 -16.77
C GLN A 349 -8.37 -2.22 -15.82
N LEU A 350 -7.12 -1.75 -15.79
CA LEU A 350 -6.73 -0.60 -14.97
C LEU A 350 -7.48 0.67 -15.36
N ILE A 351 -7.61 0.96 -16.66
CA ILE A 351 -8.39 2.10 -17.15
C ILE A 351 -9.87 1.96 -16.77
N ALA A 352 -10.45 0.76 -16.89
CA ALA A 352 -11.82 0.52 -16.46
C ALA A 352 -12.01 0.75 -14.94
N ARG A 353 -11.05 0.30 -14.12
CA ARG A 353 -11.04 0.51 -12.66
C ARG A 353 -10.94 1.99 -12.30
N TYR A 354 -10.09 2.75 -12.99
CA TYR A 354 -9.94 4.19 -12.77
C TYR A 354 -11.20 4.99 -13.15
N ARG A 355 -11.98 4.49 -14.11
CA ARG A 355 -13.25 5.10 -14.53
C ARG A 355 -14.40 4.89 -13.55
N ASN A 356 -14.23 4.06 -12.52
CA ASN A 356 -15.30 3.70 -11.61
C ASN A 356 -15.89 4.95 -10.91
N PRO A 357 -17.12 5.37 -11.26
CA PRO A 357 -17.72 6.59 -10.75
C PRO A 357 -18.29 6.42 -9.33
N ALA A 358 -18.32 5.19 -8.80
CA ALA A 358 -18.79 4.91 -7.45
C ALA A 358 -17.70 5.17 -6.39
N LEU A 359 -16.44 5.27 -6.80
CA LEU A 359 -15.31 5.58 -5.91
C LEU A 359 -14.87 7.03 -6.08
N ARG A 360 -14.61 7.70 -4.95
CA ARG A 360 -14.08 9.07 -4.90
C ARG A 360 -12.62 9.03 -4.47
N HIS A 361 -11.77 8.39 -5.27
CA HIS A 361 -10.34 8.28 -4.97
C HIS A 361 -9.63 9.59 -5.31
N ARG A 362 -9.33 10.39 -4.28
CA ARG A 362 -8.78 11.75 -4.44
C ARG A 362 -7.38 11.73 -5.03
N THR A 363 -7.12 12.59 -6.03
CA THR A 363 -5.77 12.80 -6.59
C THR A 363 -4.79 13.23 -5.50
N TRP A 364 -5.22 14.11 -4.59
CA TRP A 364 -4.44 14.54 -3.43
C TRP A 364 -3.99 13.36 -2.54
N GLN A 365 -4.88 12.40 -2.25
CA GLN A 365 -4.55 11.23 -1.41
C GLN A 365 -3.47 10.36 -2.08
N ILE A 366 -3.55 10.20 -3.40
CA ILE A 366 -2.57 9.41 -4.15
C ILE A 366 -1.22 10.14 -4.22
N ALA A 367 -1.25 11.48 -4.32
CA ALA A 367 -0.08 12.36 -4.40
C ALA A 367 0.73 12.44 -3.10
N MET A 368 0.15 12.10 -1.94
CA MET A 368 0.86 12.02 -0.65
C MET A 368 2.11 11.13 -0.75
N ASP A 369 3.12 11.38 0.08
CA ASP A 369 4.33 10.54 0.20
C ASP A 369 5.02 10.26 -1.15
N GLY A 370 5.05 11.26 -2.05
CA GLY A 370 5.63 11.15 -3.38
C GLY A 370 7.11 10.76 -3.36
N SER A 371 7.87 11.25 -2.37
CA SER A 371 9.28 10.89 -2.17
C SER A 371 9.50 9.39 -1.97
N GLN A 372 8.52 8.71 -1.38
CA GLN A 372 8.54 7.28 -1.07
C GLN A 372 8.05 6.42 -2.25
N LYS A 373 7.44 7.05 -3.25
CA LYS A 373 6.67 6.40 -4.32
C LYS A 373 7.36 6.49 -5.67
N LEU A 374 8.03 7.62 -5.96
CA LEU A 374 8.68 7.84 -7.25
C LEU A 374 9.69 6.75 -7.65
N PRO A 375 10.59 6.28 -6.76
CA PRO A 375 11.64 5.33 -7.14
C PRO A 375 11.11 4.10 -7.89
N GLN A 376 10.22 3.35 -7.24
CA GLN A 376 9.67 2.08 -7.72
C GLN A 376 8.52 2.24 -8.73
N ARG A 377 7.89 3.42 -8.81
CA ARG A 377 6.74 3.66 -9.71
C ARG A 377 7.14 4.26 -11.06
N MET A 378 8.22 5.02 -11.12
CA MET A 378 8.66 5.74 -12.32
C MET A 378 10.17 5.65 -12.57
N LEU A 379 10.99 5.86 -11.54
CA LEU A 379 12.43 6.06 -11.75
C LEU A 379 13.15 4.78 -12.18
N ASP A 380 12.76 3.61 -11.68
CA ASP A 380 13.32 2.34 -12.14
C ASP A 380 12.96 2.05 -13.61
N SER A 381 11.76 2.45 -14.05
CA SER A 381 11.37 2.37 -15.45
C SER A 381 12.20 3.33 -16.32
N VAL A 382 12.44 4.56 -15.83
CA VAL A 382 13.36 5.50 -16.49
C VAL A 382 14.77 4.90 -16.63
N ARG A 383 15.30 4.29 -15.56
CA ARG A 383 16.61 3.61 -15.60
C ARG A 383 16.64 2.51 -16.65
N TRP A 384 15.58 1.70 -16.73
CA TRP A 384 15.45 0.68 -17.76
C TRP A 384 15.48 1.29 -19.17
N HIS A 385 14.75 2.38 -19.42
CA HIS A 385 14.74 3.03 -20.73
C HIS A 385 16.06 3.70 -21.09
N LEU A 386 16.75 4.30 -20.11
CA LEU A 386 18.10 4.84 -20.30
C LEU A 386 19.08 3.75 -20.71
N ALA A 387 19.06 2.60 -20.02
CA ALA A 387 19.92 1.46 -20.32
C ALA A 387 19.60 0.79 -21.66
N ASN A 388 18.34 0.85 -22.11
CA ASN A 388 17.88 0.24 -23.37
C ASN A 388 17.72 1.25 -24.51
N HIS A 389 18.18 2.50 -24.35
CA HIS A 389 18.09 3.56 -25.36
C HIS A 389 16.68 3.78 -25.95
N SER A 390 15.62 3.56 -25.16
CA SER A 390 14.22 3.76 -25.56
C SER A 390 13.64 5.04 -24.94
N ASP A 391 12.47 5.49 -25.43
CA ASP A 391 11.82 6.73 -24.98
C ASP A 391 11.03 6.55 -23.67
N PHE A 392 10.95 7.61 -22.89
CA PHE A 392 10.33 7.66 -21.55
C PHE A 392 9.66 9.02 -21.30
N ASP A 393 9.04 9.58 -22.34
CA ASP A 393 8.54 10.96 -22.35
C ASP A 393 7.41 11.19 -21.33
N LEU A 394 6.50 10.23 -21.15
CA LEU A 394 5.41 10.32 -20.17
C LEU A 394 5.91 10.10 -18.74
N LEU A 395 6.90 9.23 -18.53
CA LEU A 395 7.59 9.08 -17.26
C LEU A 395 8.28 10.39 -16.85
N ALA A 396 8.99 11.04 -17.78
CA ALA A 396 9.59 12.36 -17.54
C ALA A 396 8.54 13.43 -17.21
N LEU A 397 7.40 13.42 -17.90
CA LEU A 397 6.26 14.29 -17.58
C LEU A 397 5.67 14.00 -16.19
N GLY A 398 5.57 12.73 -15.80
CA GLY A 398 5.13 12.34 -14.46
C GLY A 398 6.04 12.87 -13.36
N VAL A 399 7.36 12.75 -13.55
CA VAL A 399 8.39 13.31 -12.64
C VAL A 399 8.30 14.84 -12.59
N ALA A 400 8.18 15.51 -13.73
CA ALA A 400 7.99 16.95 -13.78
C ALA A 400 6.69 17.40 -13.11
N GLY A 401 5.61 16.61 -13.23
CA GLY A 401 4.35 16.82 -12.53
C GLY A 401 4.51 16.78 -11.02
N TRP A 402 5.24 15.81 -10.47
CA TRP A 402 5.60 15.80 -9.05
C TRP A 402 6.41 17.03 -8.65
N MET A 403 7.45 17.38 -9.42
CA MET A 403 8.28 18.57 -9.14
C MET A 403 7.45 19.86 -9.12
N ARG A 404 6.46 19.96 -10.01
CA ARG A 404 5.57 21.13 -10.10
C ARG A 404 4.59 21.15 -8.92
N TYR A 405 4.05 19.99 -8.53
CA TYR A 405 3.14 19.84 -7.40
C TYR A 405 3.82 20.22 -6.07
N VAL A 406 5.04 19.71 -5.81
CA VAL A 406 5.75 19.98 -4.55
C VAL A 406 6.31 21.40 -4.43
N GLY A 407 6.23 22.20 -5.51
CA GLY A 407 6.42 23.65 -5.44
C GLY A 407 5.41 24.35 -4.53
N GLY A 408 4.31 23.69 -4.16
CA GLY A 408 3.41 24.10 -3.08
C GLY A 408 2.35 25.14 -3.46
N VAL A 409 2.26 25.51 -4.75
CA VAL A 409 1.26 26.46 -5.27
C VAL A 409 0.64 25.90 -6.54
N ASP A 410 -0.69 25.82 -6.64
CA ASP A 410 -1.39 25.28 -7.81
C ASP A 410 -1.41 26.26 -9.01
N GLU A 411 -2.09 25.88 -10.09
CA GLU A 411 -2.19 26.71 -11.31
C GLU A 411 -3.14 27.90 -11.16
N GLN A 412 -3.89 27.98 -10.05
CA GLN A 412 -4.74 29.12 -9.70
C GLN A 412 -4.10 30.02 -8.62
N GLY A 413 -2.85 29.74 -8.23
CA GLY A 413 -2.11 30.51 -7.24
C GLY A 413 -2.47 30.18 -5.79
N LYS A 414 -3.20 29.08 -5.53
CA LYS A 414 -3.55 28.66 -4.16
C LYS A 414 -2.49 27.70 -3.61
N ALA A 415 -2.34 27.70 -2.29
CA ALA A 415 -1.43 26.78 -1.63
C ALA A 415 -1.87 25.32 -1.78
N ILE A 416 -0.90 24.44 -2.01
CA ILE A 416 -1.06 22.99 -2.01
C ILE A 416 -0.58 22.48 -0.65
N ASP A 417 -1.43 21.71 0.04
CA ASP A 417 -1.03 20.96 1.23
C ASP A 417 -0.21 19.73 0.81
N VAL A 418 1.10 19.88 0.75
CA VAL A 418 2.01 18.78 0.39
C VAL A 418 2.25 17.92 1.62
N SER A 419 1.68 16.72 1.63
CA SER A 419 1.91 15.71 2.67
C SER A 419 2.98 14.72 2.22
N ASP A 420 4.17 14.79 2.83
CA ASP A 420 5.32 13.93 2.50
C ASP A 420 6.28 13.85 3.70
N PRO A 421 6.88 12.69 4.01
CA PRO A 421 7.86 12.57 5.10
C PRO A 421 9.13 13.38 4.87
N LEU A 422 9.52 13.64 3.62
CA LEU A 422 10.66 14.49 3.27
C LEU A 422 10.27 15.96 3.06
N LEU A 423 9.07 16.38 3.49
CA LEU A 423 8.57 17.74 3.28
C LEU A 423 9.57 18.84 3.69
N PRO A 424 10.27 18.78 4.85
CA PRO A 424 11.24 19.82 5.21
C PRO A 424 12.41 19.93 4.22
N VAL A 425 12.84 18.80 3.64
CA VAL A 425 13.93 18.75 2.65
C VAL A 425 13.43 19.31 1.32
N ILE A 426 12.24 18.88 0.89
CA ILE A 426 11.56 19.36 -0.31
C ILE A 426 11.36 20.88 -0.24
N GLN A 427 10.79 21.40 0.86
CA GLN A 427 10.57 22.83 1.04
C GLN A 427 11.86 23.63 1.02
N ARG A 428 12.95 23.10 1.60
CA ARG A 428 14.27 23.74 1.54
C ARG A 428 14.82 23.79 0.11
N ALA A 429 14.69 22.71 -0.66
CA ALA A 429 15.11 22.68 -2.05
C ALA A 429 14.30 23.67 -2.90
N VAL A 430 12.98 23.74 -2.69
CA VAL A 430 12.08 24.69 -3.36
C VAL A 430 12.41 26.14 -2.98
N ALA A 431 12.57 26.45 -1.69
CA ALA A 431 12.86 27.81 -1.21
C ALA A 431 14.22 28.35 -1.66
N ASN A 432 15.20 27.46 -1.85
CA ASN A 432 16.55 27.82 -2.29
C ASN A 432 16.74 27.77 -3.81
N SER A 433 15.65 27.66 -4.59
CA SER A 433 15.70 27.62 -6.05
C SER A 433 14.64 28.50 -6.71
N GLU A 434 15.09 29.27 -7.70
CA GLU A 434 14.20 30.00 -8.60
C GLU A 434 13.37 29.04 -9.47
N GLU A 435 12.17 29.48 -9.87
CA GLU A 435 11.29 28.70 -10.73
C GLU A 435 11.93 28.41 -12.10
N GLY A 436 11.69 27.22 -12.65
CA GLY A 436 12.30 26.75 -13.91
C GLY A 436 13.53 25.87 -13.70
N ALA A 437 14.62 26.10 -14.44
CA ALA A 437 15.76 25.18 -14.48
C ALA A 437 16.48 24.99 -13.12
N SER A 438 16.55 26.06 -12.32
CA SER A 438 17.12 26.00 -10.97
C SER A 438 16.31 25.09 -10.06
N ARG A 439 14.97 25.12 -10.15
CA ARG A 439 14.06 24.25 -9.39
C ARG A 439 14.24 22.79 -9.75
N VAL A 440 14.25 22.46 -11.04
CA VAL A 440 14.46 21.08 -11.51
C VAL A 440 15.78 20.54 -11.01
N LYS A 441 16.87 21.32 -11.15
CA LYS A 441 18.20 20.94 -10.67
C LYS A 441 18.22 20.72 -9.15
N ALA A 442 17.60 21.59 -8.37
CA ALA A 442 17.56 21.47 -6.91
C ALA A 442 16.83 20.21 -6.45
N LEU A 443 15.67 19.90 -7.04
CA LEU A 443 14.89 18.71 -6.71
C LEU A 443 15.58 17.42 -7.19
N LEU A 444 16.19 17.42 -8.37
CA LEU A 444 17.02 16.28 -8.83
C LEU A 444 18.20 16.00 -7.91
N GLY A 445 18.72 17.00 -7.20
CA GLY A 445 19.80 16.84 -6.23
C GLY A 445 19.44 16.04 -4.98
N MET A 446 18.17 15.68 -4.79
CA MET A 446 17.71 14.83 -3.69
C MET A 446 18.07 13.36 -3.94
N THR A 447 19.22 12.94 -3.45
CA THR A 447 19.77 11.59 -3.69
C THR A 447 18.93 10.49 -3.06
N GLU A 448 18.17 10.80 -2.02
CA GLU A 448 17.23 9.87 -1.36
C GLU A 448 16.06 9.48 -2.27
N ILE A 449 15.75 10.29 -3.29
CA ILE A 449 14.69 10.02 -4.27
C ILE A 449 15.30 9.58 -5.60
N PHE A 450 16.22 10.38 -6.15
CA PHE A 450 16.71 10.20 -7.52
C PHE A 450 17.98 9.35 -7.64
N GLY A 451 18.60 8.99 -6.51
CA GLY A 451 19.92 8.36 -6.51
C GLY A 451 21.01 9.30 -7.01
N ASN A 452 22.20 8.73 -7.26
CA ASN A 452 23.34 9.48 -7.80
C ASN A 452 23.44 9.36 -9.33
N ASP A 453 22.71 8.43 -9.93
CA ASP A 453 22.77 8.09 -11.35
C ASP A 453 21.92 9.03 -12.20
N LEU A 454 20.64 9.20 -11.85
CA LEU A 454 19.70 9.99 -12.64
C LEU A 454 20.07 11.48 -12.78
N PRO A 455 20.54 12.18 -11.73
CA PRO A 455 20.94 13.58 -11.87
C PRO A 455 22.14 13.80 -12.82
N GLN A 456 22.93 12.75 -13.08
CA GLN A 456 24.06 12.78 -14.01
C GLN A 456 23.68 12.33 -15.42
N ALA A 457 22.49 11.75 -15.61
CA ALA A 457 22.03 11.28 -16.90
C ALA A 457 21.45 12.44 -17.73
N ALA A 458 22.26 13.04 -18.61
CA ALA A 458 21.90 14.22 -19.41
C ALA A 458 20.57 14.08 -20.17
N ARG A 459 20.27 12.90 -20.73
CA ARG A 459 18.99 12.64 -21.43
C ARG A 459 17.80 12.74 -20.48
N PHE A 460 17.94 12.23 -19.25
CA PHE A 460 16.88 12.31 -18.25
C PHE A 460 16.66 13.74 -17.78
N THR A 461 17.74 14.44 -17.40
CA THR A 461 17.64 15.83 -16.92
C THR A 461 17.05 16.75 -17.98
N GLN A 462 17.44 16.59 -19.25
CA GLN A 462 16.86 17.31 -20.37
C GLN A 462 15.35 17.02 -20.54
N LYS A 463 14.94 15.75 -20.56
CA LYS A 463 13.53 15.38 -20.76
C LYS A 463 12.62 15.87 -19.62
N VAL A 464 13.10 15.81 -18.38
CA VAL A 464 12.38 16.36 -17.22
C VAL A 464 12.29 17.88 -17.32
N GLN A 465 13.37 18.56 -17.71
CA GLN A 465 13.36 20.02 -17.91
C GLN A 465 12.35 20.44 -18.98
N GLU A 466 12.37 19.78 -20.14
CA GLU A 466 11.43 20.06 -21.25
C GLU A 466 9.97 19.87 -20.81
N ALA A 467 9.69 18.81 -20.04
CA ALA A 467 8.36 18.57 -19.50
C ALA A 467 7.97 19.62 -18.46
N TYR A 468 8.89 20.02 -17.58
CA TYR A 468 8.68 21.03 -16.56
C TYR A 468 8.38 22.41 -17.18
N ASP A 469 9.14 22.80 -18.20
CA ASP A 469 8.93 24.05 -18.93
C ASP A 469 7.57 24.06 -19.65
N SER A 470 7.14 22.90 -20.18
CA SER A 470 5.78 22.74 -20.72
C SER A 470 4.72 23.00 -19.64
N LEU A 471 4.88 22.45 -18.44
CA LEU A 471 3.95 22.65 -17.33
C LEU A 471 3.88 24.13 -16.92
N LEU A 472 5.01 24.82 -16.84
CA LEU A 472 5.05 26.25 -16.52
C LEU A 472 4.40 27.12 -17.61
N THR A 473 4.62 26.77 -18.88
CA THR A 473 4.16 27.57 -20.02
C THR A 473 2.68 27.37 -20.32
N TYR A 474 2.22 26.12 -20.28
CA TYR A 474 0.89 25.74 -20.78
C TYR A 474 -0.05 25.23 -19.69
N GLY A 475 0.45 24.94 -18.49
CA GLY A 475 -0.30 24.20 -17.46
C GLY A 475 -0.36 22.69 -17.74
N ALA A 476 -0.76 21.93 -16.73
CA ALA A 476 -0.80 20.48 -16.72
C ALA A 476 -1.78 19.93 -17.75
N LYS A 477 -2.99 20.48 -17.81
CA LYS A 477 -4.03 20.00 -18.74
C LYS A 477 -3.59 20.09 -20.19
N ALA A 478 -3.06 21.25 -20.61
CA ALA A 478 -2.62 21.45 -21.98
C ALA A 478 -1.30 20.71 -22.28
N SER A 479 -0.41 20.57 -21.30
CA SER A 479 0.81 19.77 -21.44
C SER A 479 0.48 18.29 -21.67
N VAL A 480 -0.44 17.72 -20.89
CA VAL A 480 -0.92 16.34 -21.09
C VAL A 480 -1.53 16.18 -22.48
N ALA A 481 -2.33 17.13 -22.96
CA ALA A 481 -2.88 17.11 -24.31
C ALA A 481 -1.78 17.14 -25.40
N LYS A 482 -0.74 17.98 -25.24
CA LYS A 482 0.41 18.01 -26.17
C LYS A 482 1.17 16.69 -26.22
N TYR A 483 1.36 16.04 -25.07
CA TYR A 483 1.97 14.71 -25.04
C TYR A 483 1.04 13.65 -25.65
N ALA A 484 -0.27 13.77 -25.44
CA ALA A 484 -1.28 12.91 -26.08
C ALA A 484 -1.26 13.01 -27.60
N GLU A 485 -1.05 14.21 -28.16
CA GLU A 485 -0.91 14.43 -29.60
C GLU A 485 0.29 13.70 -30.21
N ARG A 486 1.42 13.59 -29.47
CA ARG A 486 2.62 12.86 -29.92
C ARG A 486 2.43 11.34 -29.99
N LEU A 487 1.37 10.82 -29.38
CA LEU A 487 1.07 9.38 -29.37
C LEU A 487 0.30 8.90 -30.60
N LYS A 488 -0.33 9.85 -31.30
CA LYS A 488 -1.05 9.66 -32.57
C LYS A 488 -0.06 9.71 -33.73
#